data_AF-A0A661WPS4-F1
#
_entry.id   AF-A0A661WPS4-F1
#
_cell.length_a   1.000
_cell.length_b   1.000
_cell.length_c   1.000
_cell.angle_alpha   90.00
_cell.angle_beta   90.00
_cell.angle_gamma   90.00
#
_symmetry.space_group_name_H-M   'P 1'
#
loop_
_entity.id
_entity.type
_entity.pdbx_description
1 polymer ?
#
loop_
_entity_poly.entity_id
_entity_poly.type
_entity_poly.pdbx_seq_one_letter_code
_entity_poly.pdbx_strand_id
1 'polypeptide(L)' 'MSIKSSSNPILIAQILLDRLERISADSPWAHQASGVRASLVKSLSRGETDLEQLSQLLELGFLILENAAGEIPEQKD' A
#
# COMPACT_ATOMS: atom_id res chain seq x y z
N MET A 1 -1.39 7.93 23.66
CA MET A 1 -2.54 8.48 22.92
C MET A 1 -2.90 7.46 21.84
N SER A 2 -3.85 6.56 22.13
CA SER A 2 -4.14 5.41 21.28
C SER A 2 -5.40 5.70 20.47
N ILE A 3 -5.24 6.24 19.26
CA ILE A 3 -6.34 6.30 18.31
C ILE A 3 -6.38 4.93 17.63
N LYS A 4 -6.99 3.95 18.29
CA LYS A 4 -7.39 2.71 17.60
C LYS A 4 -8.56 3.08 16.67
N SER A 5 -8.24 3.61 15.50
CA SER A 5 -9.22 3.59 14.41
C SER A 5 -9.48 2.12 14.10
N SER A 6 -10.69 1.64 14.36
CA SER A 6 -11.16 0.29 14.05
C SER A 6 -11.33 0.13 12.53
N SER A 7 -10.28 0.41 11.77
CA SER A 7 -10.29 0.35 10.32
C SER A 7 -10.10 -1.11 9.92
N ASN A 8 -11.04 -1.64 9.12
CA ASN A 8 -10.98 -3.02 8.65
C ASN A 8 -9.73 -3.17 7.74
N PRO A 9 -8.72 -3.99 8.12
CA PRO A 9 -7.47 -4.09 7.37
C PRO A 9 -7.67 -4.59 5.95
N ILE A 10 -8.72 -5.38 5.69
CA ILE A 10 -9.09 -5.85 4.36
C ILE A 10 -9.59 -4.69 3.48
N LEU A 11 -10.34 -3.74 4.05
CA LEU A 11 -10.78 -2.56 3.33
C LEU A 11 -9.60 -1.63 3.02
N ILE A 12 -8.69 -1.45 3.98
CA ILE A 12 -7.46 -0.66 3.78
C ILE A 12 -6.63 -1.28 2.66
N ALA A 13 -6.46 -2.61 2.65
CA ALA A 13 -5.71 -3.31 1.62
C ALA A 13 -6.31 -3.09 0.22
N GLN A 14 -7.64 -3.11 0.08
CA GLN A 14 -8.31 -2.81 -1.20
C GLN A 14 -8.06 -1.38 -1.68
N ILE A 15 -8.12 -0.40 -0.77
CA ILE A 15 -7.79 1.00 -1.11
C ILE A 15 -6.31 1.10 -1.52
N LEU A 16 -5.43 0.42 -0.79
CA LEU A 16 -4.00 0.44 -1.05
C LEU A 16 -3.65 -0.17 -2.41
N LEU A 17 -4.33 -1.25 -2.81
CA LEU A 17 -4.20 -1.84 -4.16
C LEU A 17 -4.48 -0.83 -5.27
N ASP A 18 -5.58 -0.07 -5.18
CA ASP A 18 -5.97 0.95 -6.17
C ASP A 18 -4.96 2.12 -6.20
N ARG A 19 -4.37 2.47 -5.05
CA ARG A 19 -3.36 3.54 -4.97
C ARG A 19 -2.02 3.10 -5.54
N LEU A 20 -1.54 1.90 -5.21
CA LEU A 20 -0.29 1.36 -5.74
C LEU A 20 -0.33 1.17 -7.27
N GLU A 21 -1.51 0.84 -7.82
CA GLU A 21 -1.72 0.74 -9.27
C GLU A 21 -1.58 2.08 -10.02
N ARG A 22 -1.74 3.21 -9.32
CA ARG A 22 -1.59 4.55 -9.89
C ARG A 22 -0.15 5.09 -9.86
N ILE A 23 0.79 4.38 -9.25
CA ILE A 23 2.20 4.77 -9.31
C ILE A 23 2.66 4.71 -10.77
N SER A 24 3.25 5.80 -11.25
CA SER A 24 3.75 5.90 -12.62
C SER A 24 4.76 4.78 -12.91
N ALA A 25 4.71 4.22 -14.12
CA ALA A 25 5.70 3.21 -14.56
C ALA A 25 7.14 3.75 -14.56
N ASP A 26 7.30 5.08 -14.67
CA ASP A 26 8.60 5.75 -14.64
C ASP A 26 9.09 6.04 -13.21
N SER A 27 8.28 5.81 -12.17
CA SER A 27 8.73 5.96 -10.78
C SER A 27 9.70 4.83 -10.42
N PRO A 28 10.83 5.13 -9.75
CA PRO A 28 11.71 4.10 -9.18
C PRO A 28 11.01 3.11 -8.25
N TRP A 29 9.85 3.47 -7.68
CA TRP A 29 9.06 2.60 -6.80
C TRP A 29 8.09 1.67 -7.53
N ALA A 30 7.91 1.81 -8.85
CA ALA A 30 6.92 1.05 -9.62
C ALA A 30 7.10 -0.48 -9.53
N HIS A 31 8.35 -0.94 -9.51
CA HIS A 31 8.67 -2.36 -9.35
C HIS A 31 8.26 -2.88 -7.97
N GLN A 32 8.58 -2.14 -6.90
CA GLN A 32 8.22 -2.51 -5.54
C GLN A 32 6.71 -2.46 -5.32
N ALA A 33 6.04 -1.43 -5.86
CA ALA A 33 4.59 -1.30 -5.84
C ALA A 33 3.90 -2.52 -6.47
N SER A 34 4.40 -2.97 -7.62
CA SER A 34 3.88 -4.16 -8.31
C SER A 34 4.03 -5.43 -7.46
N GLY A 35 5.17 -5.62 -6.80
CA GLY A 35 5.42 -6.77 -5.92
C GLY A 35 4.53 -6.79 -4.68
N VAL A 36 4.33 -5.64 -4.04
CA VAL A 36 3.43 -5.51 -2.88
C VAL A 36 1.99 -5.72 -3.30
N ARG A 37 1.56 -5.16 -4.44
CA ARG A 37 0.22 -5.36 -5.00
C ARG A 37 -0.09 -6.83 -5.23
N ALA A 38 0.83 -7.57 -5.85
CA ALA A 38 0.66 -9.01 -6.06
C ALA A 38 0.56 -9.79 -4.74
N SER A 39 1.37 -9.41 -3.75
CA SER A 39 1.36 -10.04 -2.42
C SER A 39 0.07 -9.76 -1.64
N LEU A 40 -0.45 -8.54 -1.72
CA LEU A 40 -1.75 -8.15 -1.14
C LEU A 40 -2.91 -8.93 -1.77
N VAL A 41 -2.98 -9.00 -3.11
CA VAL A 41 -3.99 -9.80 -3.82
C VAL A 41 -3.93 -11.26 -3.36
N LYS A 42 -2.72 -11.84 -3.29
CA LYS A 42 -2.53 -13.21 -2.83
C LYS A 42 -3.00 -13.41 -1.39
N SER A 43 -2.67 -12.47 -0.49
CA SER A 43 -3.08 -12.52 0.92
C SER A 43 -4.60 -12.44 1.08
N LEU A 44 -5.28 -11.57 0.32
CA LEU A 44 -6.74 -11.42 0.35
C LEU A 44 -7.48 -12.58 -0.33
N SER A 45 -6.84 -13.28 -1.27
CA SER A 45 -7.46 -14.42 -1.96
C SER A 45 -7.44 -15.73 -1.17
N ARG A 46 -6.58 -15.82 -0.15
CA ARG A 46 -6.53 -16.99 0.75
C ARG A 46 -7.71 -16.89 1.70
N GLY A 47 -8.55 -17.93 1.76
CA GLY A 47 -9.78 -17.96 2.56
C GLY A 47 -9.59 -17.67 4.06
N GLU A 48 -8.35 -17.78 4.56
CA GLU A 48 -7.92 -17.23 5.84
C GLU A 48 -6.77 -16.23 5.59
N THR A 49 -7.06 -14.95 5.83
CA THR A 49 -6.06 -13.89 5.73
C THR A 49 -5.25 -13.83 7.03
N ASP A 50 -3.95 -14.08 6.92
CA ASP A 50 -3.00 -13.82 8.00
C ASP A 50 -2.91 -12.30 8.24
N LEU A 51 -3.46 -11.85 9.37
CA LEU A 51 -3.54 -10.43 9.71
C LEU A 51 -2.18 -9.81 10.03
N GLU A 52 -1.21 -10.59 10.51
CA GLU A 52 0.14 -10.09 10.78
C GLU A 52 0.88 -9.86 9.46
N GLN A 53 0.84 -10.84 8.56
CA GLN A 53 1.38 -10.68 7.21
C GLN A 53 0.69 -9.53 6.47
N LEU A 54 -0.63 -9.41 6.59
CA LEU A 54 -1.38 -8.32 5.97
C LEU A 54 -0.90 -6.97 6.52
N SER A 55 -0.71 -6.84 7.84
CA SER A 55 -0.21 -5.61 8.46
C SER A 55 1.15 -5.20 7.90
N GLN A 56 2.09 -6.15 7.76
CA GLN A 56 3.42 -5.88 7.19
C GLN A 56 3.33 -5.42 5.72
N LEU A 57 2.43 -6.01 4.93
CA LEU A 57 2.21 -5.60 3.55
C LEU A 57 1.56 -4.21 3.45
N LEU A 58 0.66 -3.87 4.38
CA LEU A 58 0.05 -2.56 4.47
C LEU A 58 1.12 -1.49 4.78
N GLU A 59 1.94 -1.72 5.79
CA GLU A 59 3.05 -0.82 6.17
C GLU A 59 3.99 -0.56 4.99
N LEU A 60 4.42 -1.64 4.31
CA LEU A 60 5.32 -1.51 3.16
C LEU A 60 4.65 -0.76 1.99
N GLY A 61 3.37 -1.02 1.71
CA GLY A 61 2.66 -0.33 0.64
C GLY A 61 2.43 1.16 0.94
N PHE A 62 2.17 1.53 2.21
CA PHE A 62 2.11 2.95 2.60
C PHE A 62 3.46 3.64 2.45
N LEU A 63 4.55 3.01 2.88
CA LEU A 63 5.91 3.55 2.70
C LEU A 63 6.23 3.81 1.22
N ILE A 64 5.84 2.88 0.34
CA ILE A 64 6.00 3.04 -1.11
C ILE A 64 5.20 4.25 -1.63
N LEU A 65 3.95 4.42 -1.20
CA LEU A 65 3.13 5.56 -1.61
C LEU A 65 3.71 6.89 -1.11
N GLU A 66 4.21 6.94 0.13
CA GLU A 66 4.83 8.13 0.68
C GLU A 66 6.07 8.53 -0.12
N ASN A 67 6.95 7.57 -0.42
CA ASN A 67 8.15 7.84 -1.21
C ASN A 67 7.82 8.24 -2.64
N ALA A 68 6.85 7.58 -3.28
CA ALA A 68 6.40 7.93 -4.63
C ALA A 68 5.73 9.32 -4.68
N ALA A 69 4.97 9.69 -3.65
CA ALA A 69 4.39 11.04 -3.53
C ALA A 69 5.48 12.11 -3.33
N GLY A 70 6.54 11.79 -2.60
CA GLY A 70 7.70 12.67 -2.39
C GLY A 70 8.52 12.97 -3.66
N GLU A 71 8.32 12.23 -4.76
CA GLU A 71 8.92 12.56 -6.06
C GLU A 71 8.31 13.82 -6.69
N ILE A 72 7.08 14.16 -6.30
CA ILE A 72 6.40 15.35 -6.80
C ILE A 72 7.02 16.56 -6.10
N PRO A 73 7.76 17.44 -6.82
CA PRO A 73 8.34 18.61 -6.19
C PRO A 73 7.23 19.47 -5.58
N GLU A 74 7.44 19.98 -4.37
CA GLU A 74 6.53 20.94 -3.76
C GLU A 74 6.33 22.10 -4.73
N GLN A 75 5.09 22.27 -5.22
CA GLN A 75 4.73 23.44 -5.97
C GLN A 75 4.82 24.65 -5.02
N LYS A 76 5.89 25.43 -5.16
CA LYS A 76 5.94 26.79 -4.61
C LYS A 76 5.03 27.65 -5.46
N ASP A 77 3.79 27.83 -5.01
CA ASP A 77 2.91 28.93 -5.43
C ASP A 77 3.47 30.27 -4.93
#